data_AF-A0A2I7SF82-F1
#
_entry.id   AF-A0A2I7SF82-F1
#
_cell.length_a   1.000
_cell.length_b   1.000
_cell.length_c   1.000
_cell.angle_alpha   90.00
_cell.angle_beta   90.00
_cell.angle_gamma   90.00
#
_symmetry.space_group_name_H-M   'P 1'
#
loop_
_entity.id
_entity.type
_entity.pdbx_description
1 polymer ?
#
loop_
_entity_poly.entity_id
_entity_poly.type
_entity_poly.pdbx_seq_one_letter_code
_entity_poly.pdbx_strand_id
1 'polypeptide(L)'
;MKIKNTLKLIFFTFLISVTYGCKQEDSFKNYKYDKQPDIISCKNINTKLLKEAVYSFEDDILKYTKLGNPNNDLAQAYNQTIRSAVYRRLRVQDIASPHSLEVLEALKKQPNLWAKSNEKTHLNYQNATTKCIANNLKDRNLKTTFNALLNTNSLTSKLFGTPLMTKYRNALNDKHLATYIALDLFYAKLIDTNLDQTPNQ
;
A
#
# COMPACT_ATOMS: atom_id res chain seq x y z
N MET A 1 41.92 -41.78 -52.72
CA MET A 1 40.68 -41.78 -53.52
C MET A 1 39.62 -40.95 -52.79
N LYS A 2 39.28 -39.79 -53.38
CA LYS A 2 38.12 -38.87 -53.21
C LYS A 2 37.64 -38.42 -51.81
N ILE A 3 37.83 -37.10 -51.59
CA ILE A 3 37.16 -36.18 -50.65
C ILE A 3 35.79 -35.74 -51.21
N LYS A 4 34.81 -35.44 -50.34
CA LYS A 4 33.77 -34.36 -50.42
C LYS A 4 33.12 -34.24 -49.02
N ASN A 5 33.30 -33.17 -48.23
CA ASN A 5 32.64 -31.84 -48.24
C ASN A 5 31.09 -31.96 -48.24
N THR A 6 30.24 -31.28 -47.44
CA THR A 6 30.33 -29.96 -46.77
C THR A 6 29.00 -29.61 -46.05
N LEU A 7 29.07 -28.87 -44.92
CA LEU A 7 28.32 -27.60 -44.62
C LEU A 7 26.87 -27.57 -44.03
N LYS A 8 26.81 -26.99 -42.81
CA LYS A 8 25.81 -26.07 -42.14
C LYS A 8 24.37 -26.50 -41.83
N LEU A 9 23.98 -26.42 -40.55
CA LEU A 9 23.06 -25.37 -40.06
C LEU A 9 23.17 -25.14 -38.52
N ILE A 10 23.26 -23.87 -38.15
CA ILE A 10 23.08 -23.28 -36.81
C ILE A 10 21.58 -23.30 -36.44
N PHE A 11 21.19 -23.33 -35.16
CA PHE A 11 20.07 -22.56 -34.53
C PHE A 11 19.80 -23.13 -33.12
N PHE A 12 20.26 -22.47 -32.04
CA PHE A 12 19.58 -21.44 -31.24
C PHE A 12 18.54 -21.99 -30.23
N THR A 13 18.91 -21.87 -28.95
CA THR A 13 18.12 -21.74 -27.71
C THR A 13 16.63 -22.09 -27.69
N PHE A 14 16.22 -22.82 -26.64
CA PHE A 14 15.27 -22.25 -25.69
C PHE A 14 15.44 -22.85 -24.30
N LEU A 15 16.10 -22.08 -23.41
CA LEU A 15 15.86 -22.17 -21.98
C LEU A 15 14.36 -21.93 -21.77
N ILE A 16 13.59 -22.98 -21.54
CA ILE A 16 12.31 -22.83 -20.83
C ILE A 16 12.64 -23.01 -19.37
N SER A 17 13.29 -22.00 -18.79
CA SER A 17 13.07 -21.70 -17.38
C SER A 17 11.59 -21.36 -17.29
N VAL A 18 10.79 -22.36 -16.92
CA VAL A 18 9.43 -22.11 -16.48
C VAL A 18 9.56 -21.32 -15.18
N THR A 19 9.65 -20.00 -15.30
CA THR A 19 9.38 -19.10 -14.20
C THR A 19 7.88 -19.17 -13.98
N TYR A 20 7.43 -20.25 -13.34
CA TYR A 20 6.24 -20.18 -12.51
C TYR A 20 6.54 -19.05 -11.54
N GLY A 21 6.00 -17.87 -11.83
CA GLY A 21 5.91 -16.81 -10.84
C GLY A 21 5.17 -17.43 -9.67
N CYS A 22 5.93 -17.80 -8.63
CA CYS A 22 5.36 -18.20 -7.36
C CYS A 22 4.39 -17.08 -6.99
N LYS A 23 3.09 -17.37 -7.12
CA LYS A 23 2.10 -16.63 -6.35
C LYS A 23 2.49 -16.93 -4.92
N GLN A 24 3.15 -15.98 -4.26
CA GLN A 24 3.36 -16.07 -2.83
C GLN A 24 1.96 -16.21 -2.24
N GLU A 25 1.61 -17.44 -1.85
CA GLU A 25 0.43 -17.69 -1.08
C GLU A 25 0.56 -16.85 0.19
N ASP A 26 -0.42 -15.97 0.38
CA ASP A 26 -0.48 -15.18 1.60
C ASP A 26 -0.58 -16.14 2.78
N SER A 27 0.46 -16.16 3.60
CA SER A 27 0.44 -16.85 4.88
C SER A 27 -0.59 -16.29 5.87
N PHE A 28 -1.27 -15.20 5.51
CA PHE A 28 -2.30 -14.56 6.32
C PHE A 28 -3.62 -15.34 6.22
N LYS A 29 -4.21 -15.69 7.37
CA LYS A 29 -5.42 -16.53 7.44
C LYS A 29 -6.63 -15.82 8.03
N ASN A 30 -6.42 -14.74 8.78
CA ASN A 30 -7.45 -14.08 9.57
C ASN A 30 -8.16 -12.98 8.76
N TYR A 31 -8.85 -13.32 7.68
CA TYR A 31 -9.57 -12.32 6.88
C TYR A 31 -10.95 -12.02 7.49
N LYS A 32 -11.11 -10.87 8.16
CA LYS A 32 -12.36 -10.42 8.78
C LYS A 32 -13.30 -9.72 7.81
N TYR A 33 -12.75 -9.14 6.74
CA TYR A 33 -13.50 -8.29 5.81
C TYR A 33 -13.81 -8.97 4.47
N ASP A 34 -13.82 -10.31 4.43
CA ASP A 34 -14.10 -11.08 3.22
C ASP A 34 -15.49 -10.79 2.61
N LYS A 35 -16.47 -10.42 3.45
CA LYS A 35 -17.83 -10.04 3.03
C LYS A 35 -17.95 -8.59 2.54
N GLN A 36 -16.92 -7.77 2.73
CA GLN A 36 -16.93 -6.39 2.24
C GLN A 36 -16.63 -6.34 0.74
N PRO A 37 -17.11 -5.30 0.03
CA PRO A 37 -16.81 -5.11 -1.39
C PRO A 37 -15.31 -5.09 -1.68
N ASP A 38 -14.94 -5.55 -2.88
CA ASP A 38 -13.55 -5.43 -3.30
C ASP A 38 -13.15 -3.97 -3.51
N ILE A 39 -11.91 -3.65 -3.12
CA ILE A 39 -11.44 -2.27 -3.05
C ILE A 39 -10.64 -1.84 -4.29
N ILE A 40 -9.94 -2.78 -4.94
CA ILE A 40 -9.06 -2.54 -6.09
C ILE A 40 -8.98 -3.82 -6.96
N SER A 41 -8.81 -3.66 -8.26
CA SER A 41 -8.80 -4.76 -9.24
C SER A 41 -7.60 -4.67 -10.20
N CYS A 42 -6.39 -4.65 -9.66
CA CYS A 42 -5.16 -4.56 -10.47
C CYS A 42 -4.42 -5.89 -10.55
N LYS A 43 -3.68 -6.10 -11.65
CA LYS A 43 -2.86 -7.30 -11.86
C LYS A 43 -1.63 -7.29 -10.97
N ASN A 44 -1.15 -8.48 -10.60
CA ASN A 44 0.10 -8.70 -9.87
C ASN A 44 0.17 -7.99 -8.50
N ILE A 45 -0.97 -7.81 -7.85
CA ILE A 45 -1.05 -7.30 -6.48
C ILE A 45 -1.92 -8.23 -5.64
N ASN A 46 -1.63 -8.28 -4.34
CA ASN A 46 -2.45 -9.04 -3.40
C ASN A 46 -3.70 -8.24 -2.99
N THR A 47 -4.72 -8.28 -3.82
CA THR A 47 -5.96 -7.51 -3.59
C THR A 47 -6.68 -7.96 -2.32
N LYS A 48 -6.56 -9.23 -1.92
CA LYS A 48 -7.20 -9.76 -0.71
C LYS A 48 -6.59 -9.16 0.56
N LEU A 49 -5.25 -9.16 0.66
CA LEU A 49 -4.57 -8.54 1.79
C LEU A 49 -4.75 -7.02 1.84
N LEU A 50 -4.73 -6.36 0.68
CA LEU A 50 -4.96 -4.92 0.60
C LEU A 50 -6.39 -4.56 1.03
N LYS A 51 -7.39 -5.39 0.67
CA LYS A 51 -8.77 -5.26 1.16
C LYS A 51 -8.81 -5.32 2.68
N GLU A 52 -8.19 -6.34 3.25
CA GLU A 52 -8.12 -6.51 4.69
C GLU A 52 -7.45 -5.31 5.38
N ALA A 53 -6.35 -4.83 4.82
CA ALA A 53 -5.60 -3.69 5.34
C ALA A 53 -6.44 -2.40 5.36
N VAL A 54 -7.14 -2.09 4.28
CA VAL A 54 -7.97 -0.88 4.18
C VAL A 54 -9.13 -0.93 5.15
N TYR A 55 -9.87 -2.04 5.21
CA TYR A 55 -11.02 -2.13 6.11
C TYR A 55 -10.61 -2.19 7.59
N SER A 56 -9.50 -2.86 7.92
CA SER A 56 -8.94 -2.83 9.28
C SER A 56 -8.56 -1.42 9.70
N PHE A 57 -7.91 -0.69 8.80
CA PHE A 57 -7.60 0.72 9.02
C PHE A 57 -8.85 1.58 9.20
N GLU A 58 -9.87 1.43 8.35
CA GLU A 58 -11.13 2.18 8.43
C GLU A 58 -11.87 1.93 9.77
N ASP A 59 -11.91 0.68 10.23
CA ASP A 59 -12.51 0.33 11.53
C ASP A 59 -11.73 0.94 12.70
N ASP A 60 -10.41 0.82 12.67
CA ASP A 60 -9.53 1.34 13.73
C ASP A 60 -9.63 2.86 13.88
N ILE A 61 -9.55 3.62 12.77
CA ILE A 61 -9.65 5.09 12.84
C ILE A 61 -11.05 5.53 13.30
N LEU A 62 -12.10 4.82 12.88
CA LEU A 62 -13.47 5.16 13.26
C LEU A 62 -13.68 4.89 14.74
N LYS A 63 -13.25 3.72 15.23
CA LYS A 63 -13.31 3.37 16.65
C LYS A 63 -12.53 4.36 17.50
N TYR A 64 -11.30 4.69 17.11
CA TYR A 64 -10.45 5.64 17.84
C TYR A 64 -11.09 7.02 17.93
N THR A 65 -11.55 7.57 16.79
CA THR A 65 -12.17 8.91 16.78
C THR A 65 -13.50 8.97 17.53
N LYS A 66 -14.22 7.84 17.64
CA LYS A 66 -15.45 7.75 18.45
C LYS A 66 -15.21 7.78 19.96
N LEU A 67 -14.01 7.48 20.44
CA LEU A 67 -13.66 7.64 21.85
C LEU A 67 -13.75 9.11 22.31
N GLY A 68 -13.37 10.05 21.43
CA GLY A 68 -13.46 11.48 21.71
C GLY A 68 -14.83 12.09 21.37
N ASN A 69 -15.49 11.61 20.32
CA ASN A 69 -16.84 12.04 19.94
C ASN A 69 -17.61 10.88 19.27
N PRO A 70 -18.61 10.29 19.95
CA PRO A 70 -19.39 9.15 19.43
C PRO A 70 -20.10 9.42 18.10
N ASN A 71 -20.37 10.69 17.77
CA ASN A 71 -21.04 11.10 16.54
C ASN A 71 -20.09 11.19 15.33
N ASN A 72 -18.79 10.93 15.51
CA ASN A 72 -17.85 10.91 14.40
C ASN A 72 -18.21 9.79 13.42
N ASP A 73 -18.27 10.14 12.15
CA ASP A 73 -18.37 9.20 11.04
C ASP A 73 -16.99 8.89 10.45
N LEU A 74 -16.96 8.00 9.46
CA LEU A 74 -15.72 7.60 8.80
C LEU A 74 -15.07 8.78 8.06
N ALA A 75 -15.85 9.75 7.58
CA ALA A 75 -15.32 10.95 6.93
C ALA A 75 -14.48 11.77 7.91
N GLN A 76 -15.02 11.99 9.12
CA GLN A 76 -14.34 12.70 10.19
C GLN A 76 -13.11 11.93 10.68
N ALA A 77 -13.19 10.59 10.74
CA ALA A 77 -12.06 9.75 11.05
C ALA A 77 -10.92 9.91 10.03
N TYR A 78 -11.22 9.88 8.73
CA TYR A 78 -10.24 10.18 7.67
C TYR A 78 -9.61 11.56 7.83
N ASN A 79 -10.42 12.60 8.04
CA ASN A 79 -9.94 13.97 8.21
C ASN A 79 -8.92 14.08 9.37
N GLN A 80 -9.28 13.55 10.54
CA GLN A 80 -8.42 13.59 11.73
C GLN A 80 -7.12 12.81 11.52
N THR A 81 -7.21 11.61 10.94
CA THR A 81 -6.05 10.77 10.65
C THR A 81 -5.11 11.42 9.65
N ILE A 82 -5.62 11.92 8.52
CA ILE A 82 -4.79 12.58 7.48
C ILE A 82 -4.11 13.82 8.06
N ARG A 83 -4.84 14.69 8.77
CA ARG A 83 -4.24 15.88 9.39
C ARG A 83 -3.14 15.51 10.37
N SER A 84 -3.40 14.54 11.23
CA SER A 84 -2.41 14.07 12.20
C SER A 84 -1.19 13.46 11.51
N ALA A 85 -1.38 12.72 10.40
CA ALA A 85 -0.29 12.16 9.62
C ALA A 85 0.57 13.25 8.97
N VAL A 86 -0.07 14.21 8.30
CA VAL A 86 0.60 15.33 7.61
C VAL A 86 1.38 16.21 8.58
N TYR A 87 0.83 16.50 9.75
CA TYR A 87 1.52 17.26 10.80
C TYR A 87 2.48 16.40 11.64
N ARG A 88 2.70 15.13 11.27
CA ARG A 88 3.58 14.16 11.97
C ARG A 88 3.17 13.84 13.41
N ARG A 89 1.92 14.10 13.77
CA ARG A 89 1.33 13.88 15.12
C ARG A 89 0.56 12.57 15.27
N LEU A 90 0.36 11.81 14.20
CA LEU A 90 -0.41 10.56 14.24
C LEU A 90 0.25 9.53 15.18
N ARG A 91 -0.43 9.13 16.25
CA ARG A 91 0.02 8.08 17.17
C ARG A 91 -0.60 6.75 16.76
N VAL A 92 0.04 6.05 15.83
CA VAL A 92 -0.52 4.84 15.22
C VAL A 92 -0.70 3.69 16.21
N GLN A 93 0.16 3.57 17.22
CA GLN A 93 0.01 2.58 18.30
C GLN A 93 -1.22 2.81 19.19
N ASP A 94 -1.74 4.04 19.29
CA ASP A 94 -2.98 4.31 20.05
C ASP A 94 -4.24 3.94 19.23
N ILE A 95 -4.08 3.75 17.91
CA ILE A 95 -5.15 3.55 16.94
C ILE A 95 -5.23 2.08 16.50
N ALA A 96 -4.08 1.46 16.24
CA ALA A 96 -4.00 0.12 15.68
C ALA A 96 -4.58 -0.93 16.63
N SER A 97 -5.55 -1.70 16.14
CA SER A 97 -6.03 -2.88 16.84
C SER A 97 -5.05 -4.05 16.73
N PRO A 98 -5.21 -5.10 17.57
CA PRO A 98 -4.47 -6.35 17.37
C PRO A 98 -4.61 -6.91 15.95
N HIS A 99 -5.77 -6.69 15.32
CA HIS A 99 -6.01 -7.12 13.95
C HIS A 99 -5.12 -6.41 12.94
N SER A 100 -5.03 -5.08 13.02
CA SER A 100 -4.13 -4.30 12.16
C SER A 100 -2.67 -4.69 12.36
N LEU A 101 -2.25 -5.11 13.56
CA LEU A 101 -0.90 -5.62 13.79
C LEU A 101 -0.66 -6.98 13.08
N GLU A 102 -1.63 -7.89 13.10
CA GLU A 102 -1.54 -9.14 12.33
C GLU A 102 -1.47 -8.87 10.81
N VAL A 103 -2.30 -7.94 10.32
CA VAL A 103 -2.29 -7.52 8.91
C VAL A 103 -0.95 -6.88 8.55
N LEU A 104 -0.37 -6.07 9.45
CA LEU A 104 0.94 -5.47 9.23
C LEU A 104 2.03 -6.53 9.03
N GLU A 105 2.05 -7.58 9.84
CA GLU A 105 3.04 -8.65 9.70
C GLU A 105 2.90 -9.41 8.37
N ALA A 106 1.69 -9.51 7.83
CA ALA A 106 1.49 -10.02 6.47
C ALA A 106 1.94 -9.03 5.39
N LEU A 107 1.65 -7.74 5.55
CA LEU A 107 2.05 -6.69 4.62
C LEU A 107 3.57 -6.55 4.53
N LYS A 108 4.31 -6.72 5.64
CA LYS A 108 5.79 -6.70 5.65
C LYS A 108 6.42 -7.78 4.78
N LYS A 109 5.72 -8.90 4.57
CA LYS A 109 6.17 -10.02 3.72
C LYS A 109 5.89 -9.80 2.23
N GLN A 110 5.10 -8.78 1.86
CA GLN A 110 4.81 -8.50 0.46
C GLN A 110 6.06 -7.96 -0.24
N PRO A 111 6.53 -8.60 -1.32
CA PRO A 111 7.75 -8.20 -1.98
C PRO A 111 7.61 -6.80 -2.57
N ASN A 112 8.61 -5.95 -2.36
CA ASN A 112 8.66 -4.60 -2.91
C ASN A 112 7.45 -3.73 -2.55
N LEU A 113 6.68 -4.05 -1.50
CA LEU A 113 5.58 -3.19 -1.06
C LEU A 113 6.11 -1.91 -0.41
N TRP A 114 7.18 -2.03 0.36
CA TRP A 114 7.76 -0.96 1.15
C TRP A 114 9.10 -0.48 0.59
N ALA A 115 9.40 0.78 0.80
CA ALA A 115 10.71 1.40 0.57
C ALA A 115 11.10 2.21 1.81
N LYS A 116 12.40 2.51 1.93
CA LYS A 116 12.93 3.37 3.00
C LYS A 116 13.61 4.59 2.38
N SER A 117 13.31 5.76 2.93
CA SER A 117 13.98 7.02 2.60
C SER A 117 14.23 7.78 3.89
N ASN A 118 15.49 8.20 4.13
CA ASN A 118 15.89 8.89 5.37
C ASN A 118 15.38 8.16 6.63
N GLU A 119 15.59 6.84 6.68
CA GLU A 119 15.20 5.96 7.80
C GLU A 119 13.69 5.84 8.06
N LYS A 120 12.84 6.43 7.21
CA LYS A 120 11.38 6.30 7.31
C LYS A 120 10.85 5.36 6.23
N THR A 121 10.00 4.43 6.67
CA THR A 121 9.29 3.52 5.78
C THR A 121 8.18 4.27 5.06
N HIS A 122 7.99 3.98 3.79
CA HIS A 122 6.87 4.45 2.98
C HIS A 122 6.49 3.40 1.95
N LEU A 123 5.33 3.57 1.30
CA LEU A 123 4.94 2.73 0.18
C LEU A 123 5.98 2.85 -0.93
N ASN A 124 6.41 1.73 -1.52
CA ASN A 124 7.32 1.76 -2.65
C ASN A 124 6.59 2.34 -3.87
N TYR A 125 7.01 3.54 -4.27
CA TYR A 125 6.34 4.29 -5.33
C TYR A 125 6.57 3.74 -6.75
N GLN A 126 7.47 2.79 -6.92
CA GLN A 126 7.76 2.15 -8.20
C GLN A 126 7.00 0.81 -8.40
N ASN A 127 6.33 0.31 -7.36
CA ASN A 127 5.70 -1.01 -7.38
C ASN A 127 4.33 -1.02 -8.10
N ALA A 128 3.79 -2.23 -8.30
CA ALA A 128 2.51 -2.44 -8.98
C ALA A 128 1.33 -1.82 -8.23
N THR A 129 1.35 -1.81 -6.90
CA THR A 129 0.31 -1.21 -6.04
C THR A 129 0.24 0.31 -6.23
N THR A 130 1.37 1.02 -6.20
CA THR A 130 1.40 2.46 -6.41
C THR A 130 0.98 2.84 -7.82
N LYS A 131 1.44 2.10 -8.84
CA LYS A 131 1.00 2.31 -10.23
C LYS A 131 -0.51 2.10 -10.39
N CYS A 132 -1.05 1.05 -9.75
CA CYS A 132 -2.48 0.79 -9.71
C CYS A 132 -3.25 1.97 -9.11
N ILE A 133 -2.82 2.49 -7.96
CA ILE A 133 -3.42 3.65 -7.30
C ILE A 133 -3.36 4.86 -8.25
N ALA A 134 -2.16 5.20 -8.73
CA ALA A 134 -1.90 6.38 -9.56
C ALA A 134 -2.79 6.44 -10.82
N ASN A 135 -3.05 5.28 -11.42
CA ASN A 135 -3.86 5.16 -12.63
C ASN A 135 -5.37 5.23 -12.37
N ASN A 136 -5.83 4.92 -11.16
CA ASN A 136 -7.26 4.73 -10.85
C ASN A 136 -7.83 5.71 -9.82
N LEU A 137 -7.06 6.71 -9.37
CA LEU A 137 -7.60 7.83 -8.59
C LEU A 137 -8.75 8.51 -9.36
N LYS A 138 -9.90 8.66 -8.70
CA LYS A 138 -11.14 9.19 -9.28
C LYS A 138 -11.12 10.71 -9.39
N ASP A 139 -10.60 11.40 -8.37
CA ASP A 139 -10.49 12.86 -8.38
C ASP A 139 -9.33 13.30 -9.28
N ARG A 140 -9.65 14.07 -10.33
CA ARG A 140 -8.68 14.49 -11.34
C ARG A 140 -7.54 15.32 -10.74
N ASN A 141 -7.81 16.21 -9.79
CA ASN A 141 -6.76 17.05 -9.22
C ASN A 141 -5.85 16.22 -8.33
N LEU A 142 -6.40 15.33 -7.49
CA LEU A 142 -5.59 14.40 -6.71
C LEU A 142 -4.76 13.50 -7.62
N LYS A 143 -5.34 12.97 -8.70
CA LYS A 143 -4.63 12.15 -9.68
C LYS A 143 -3.47 12.90 -10.32
N THR A 144 -3.70 14.12 -10.80
CA THR A 144 -2.65 14.96 -11.41
C THR A 144 -1.53 15.23 -10.42
N THR A 145 -1.86 15.66 -9.20
CA THR A 145 -0.86 15.95 -8.17
C THR A 145 -0.08 14.69 -7.78
N PHE A 146 -0.76 13.57 -7.56
CA PHE A 146 -0.11 12.30 -7.22
C PHE A 146 0.90 11.88 -8.30
N ASN A 147 0.47 11.88 -9.58
CA ASN A 147 1.33 11.51 -10.69
C ASN A 147 2.50 12.50 -10.90
N ALA A 148 2.27 13.81 -10.73
CA ALA A 148 3.34 14.80 -10.82
C ALA A 148 4.42 14.57 -9.74
N LEU A 149 3.99 14.29 -8.50
CA LEU A 149 4.88 13.98 -7.39
C LEU A 149 5.63 12.66 -7.61
N LEU A 150 4.97 11.63 -8.16
CA LEU A 150 5.62 10.37 -8.54
C LEU A 150 6.68 10.59 -9.62
N ASN A 151 6.34 11.28 -10.71
CA ASN A 151 7.23 11.50 -11.85
C ASN A 151 8.48 12.32 -11.49
N THR A 152 8.34 13.20 -10.50
CA THR A 152 9.45 14.04 -9.99
C THR A 152 10.19 13.39 -8.81
N ASN A 153 9.87 12.14 -8.45
CA ASN A 153 10.41 11.44 -7.28
C ASN A 153 10.29 12.25 -5.96
N SER A 154 9.25 13.08 -5.86
CA SER A 154 9.03 14.00 -4.74
C SER A 154 7.83 13.61 -3.88
N LEU A 155 7.19 12.48 -4.17
CA LEU A 155 6.03 12.02 -3.39
C LEU A 155 6.42 11.80 -1.92
N THR A 156 5.75 12.53 -1.04
CA THR A 156 5.85 12.37 0.41
C THR A 156 4.47 12.54 1.03
N SER A 157 4.27 11.95 2.20
CA SER A 157 3.05 12.12 3.00
C SER A 157 2.70 13.59 3.25
N LYS A 158 3.68 14.48 3.40
CA LYS A 158 3.47 15.93 3.55
C LYS A 158 2.99 16.58 2.24
N LEU A 159 3.67 16.33 1.13
CA LEU A 159 3.39 16.98 -0.15
C LEU A 159 2.05 16.53 -0.75
N PHE A 160 1.74 15.24 -0.70
CA PHE A 160 0.45 14.75 -1.18
C PHE A 160 -0.66 14.82 -0.12
N GLY A 161 -0.32 14.73 1.17
CA GLY A 161 -1.31 14.87 2.23
C GLY A 161 -1.92 16.28 2.32
N THR A 162 -1.22 17.32 1.86
CA THR A 162 -1.75 18.70 1.82
C THR A 162 -3.02 18.83 0.98
N PRO A 163 -3.05 18.45 -0.31
CA PRO A 163 -4.30 18.44 -1.08
C PRO A 163 -5.31 17.40 -0.59
N LEU A 164 -4.89 16.34 0.12
CA LEU A 164 -5.80 15.39 0.74
C LEU A 164 -6.59 15.98 1.92
N MET A 165 -6.02 16.90 2.69
CA MET A 165 -6.70 17.50 3.85
C MET A 165 -8.01 18.21 3.50
N THR A 166 -8.13 18.73 2.27
CA THR A 166 -9.36 19.39 1.78
C THR A 166 -10.28 18.44 1.01
N LYS A 167 -9.79 17.23 0.68
CA LYS A 167 -10.48 16.22 -0.13
C LYS A 167 -10.59 14.86 0.56
N TYR A 168 -10.46 14.82 1.89
CA TYR A 168 -10.44 13.57 2.67
C TYR A 168 -11.67 12.68 2.41
N ARG A 169 -12.84 13.29 2.17
CA ARG A 169 -14.10 12.59 1.88
C ARG A 169 -14.01 11.72 0.63
N ASN A 170 -13.12 12.04 -0.30
CA ASN A 170 -12.93 11.25 -1.51
C ASN A 170 -12.53 9.81 -1.19
N ALA A 171 -11.84 9.56 -0.08
CA ALA A 171 -11.44 8.21 0.34
C ALA A 171 -12.63 7.27 0.59
N LEU A 172 -13.80 7.80 0.94
CA LEU A 172 -15.01 7.01 1.16
C LEU A 172 -15.48 6.30 -0.11
N ASN A 173 -15.32 6.97 -1.27
CA ASN A 173 -15.82 6.50 -2.56
C ASN A 173 -14.70 6.15 -3.55
N ASP A 174 -13.45 6.49 -3.23
CA ASP A 174 -12.26 6.16 -4.00
C ASP A 174 -11.37 5.22 -3.18
N LYS A 175 -11.58 3.92 -3.37
CA LYS A 175 -10.85 2.89 -2.64
C LYS A 175 -9.39 2.77 -3.05
N HIS A 176 -8.98 3.29 -4.21
CA HIS A 176 -7.56 3.44 -4.55
C HIS A 176 -6.92 4.52 -3.67
N LEU A 177 -7.63 5.64 -3.46
CA LEU A 177 -7.18 6.67 -2.52
C LEU A 177 -7.14 6.17 -1.07
N ALA A 178 -8.17 5.45 -0.63
CA ALA A 178 -8.19 4.82 0.69
C ALA A 178 -7.00 3.86 0.88
N THR A 179 -6.65 3.08 -0.15
CA THR A 179 -5.48 2.19 -0.14
C THR A 179 -4.19 2.95 0.06
N TYR A 180 -3.98 4.06 -0.66
CA TYR A 180 -2.80 4.91 -0.43
C TYR A 180 -2.74 5.42 1.00
N ILE A 181 -3.84 5.96 1.53
CA ILE A 181 -3.89 6.52 2.89
C ILE A 181 -3.57 5.43 3.92
N ALA A 182 -4.21 4.26 3.83
CA ALA A 182 -3.99 3.16 4.75
C ALA A 182 -2.52 2.69 4.73
N LEU A 183 -1.96 2.46 3.53
CA LEU A 183 -0.60 1.94 3.42
C LEU A 183 0.46 2.98 3.80
N ASP A 184 0.40 4.17 3.22
CA ASP A 184 1.50 5.15 3.28
C ASP A 184 1.41 6.06 4.53
N LEU A 185 0.20 6.39 4.99
CA LEU A 185 0.02 7.29 6.14
C LEU A 185 -0.15 6.56 7.47
N PHE A 186 -0.59 5.29 7.44
CA PHE A 186 -0.85 4.50 8.65
C PHE A 186 0.10 3.32 8.82
N TYR A 187 0.05 2.30 7.95
CA TYR A 187 0.86 1.08 8.11
C TYR A 187 2.36 1.35 7.99
N ALA A 188 2.82 2.20 7.07
CA ALA A 188 4.23 2.57 6.97
C ALA A 188 4.75 3.19 8.29
N LYS A 189 3.94 4.03 8.94
CA LYS A 189 4.28 4.62 10.23
C LYS A 189 4.25 3.60 11.38
N LEU A 190 3.36 2.61 11.29
CA LEU A 190 3.28 1.51 12.25
C LEU A 190 4.53 0.61 12.17
N ILE A 191 5.06 0.39 10.97
CA ILE A 191 6.36 -0.29 10.77
C ILE A 191 7.47 0.47 11.51
N ASP A 192 7.59 1.77 11.26
CA ASP A 192 8.65 2.58 11.88
C ASP A 192 8.55 2.56 13.41
N THR A 193 7.34 2.63 13.97
CA THR A 193 7.17 2.65 15.42
C THR A 193 7.44 1.28 16.08
N ASN A 194 7.07 0.19 15.42
CA ASN A 194 7.39 -1.15 15.93
C ASN A 194 8.89 -1.45 15.85
N LEU A 195 9.61 -0.90 14.87
CA LEU A 195 11.07 -1.02 14.78
C LEU A 195 11.77 -0.24 15.91
N ASP A 196 11.28 0.95 16.26
CA ASP A 196 11.79 1.76 17.36
C ASP A 196 11.57 1.12 18.76
N GLN A 197 10.65 0.15 18.85
CA GLN A 197 10.36 -0.60 20.09
C GLN A 197 11.13 -1.93 20.21
N THR A 198 11.85 -2.36 19.15
CA THR A 198 12.80 -3.47 19.26
C THR A 198 14.04 -2.96 19.98
N PRO A 199 14.39 -3.46 21.19
CA PRO A 199 15.64 -3.08 21.82
C PRO A 199 16.79 -3.48 20.89
N ASN A 200 17.76 -2.58 20.70
CA ASN A 200 19.03 -2.92 20.06
C ASN A 200 19.54 -4.24 20.67
N GLN A 201 19.57 -5.29 19.85
CA GLN A 201 20.29 -6.52 20.17
C GLN A 201 21.78 -6.29 20.02
#